data_AF-A6G994-F1
#
_entry.id   AF-A6G994-F1
#
_cell.length_a   1.000
_cell.length_b   1.000
_cell.length_c   1.000
_cell.angle_alpha   90.00
_cell.angle_beta   90.00
_cell.angle_gamma   90.00
#
_symmetry.space_group_name_H-M   'P 1'
#
loop_
_entity.id
_entity.type
_entity.pdbx_description
1 polymer ?
#
loop_
_entity_poly.entity_id
_entity_poly.type
_entity_poly.pdbx_seq_one_letter_code
_entity_poly.pdbx_strand_id
1 'polypeptide(L)'
;MKRHIETITDCLLGAAFADKHLAGRELDTIRSLLSKLLGGKELPPTIEARLKSFSPAAFDVEAAGRTLSTLGGDRRKVLEMVAAVSESDEEIDLAEDRYLRRLAEAMGLAEKRFRDLLVDFQEIDELEGILGETLGL
;
A
#
# COMPACT_ATOMS: atom_id res chain seq x y z
N MET A 1 -14.16 6.32 -6.43
CA MET A 1 -13.52 5.05 -6.02
C MET A 1 -14.13 3.79 -6.64
N LYS A 2 -15.42 3.46 -6.41
CA LYS A 2 -16.02 2.17 -6.85
C LYS A 2 -15.86 1.82 -8.34
N ARG A 3 -15.84 2.83 -9.23
CA ARG A 3 -15.60 2.64 -10.68
C ARG A 3 -14.19 2.12 -11.01
N HIS A 4 -13.24 2.27 -10.10
CA HIS A 4 -11.86 1.82 -10.22
C HIS A 4 -11.55 0.67 -9.26
N ILE A 5 -12.56 -0.03 -8.74
CA ILE A 5 -12.39 -1.08 -7.73
C ILE A 5 -11.39 -2.15 -8.19
N GLU A 6 -11.36 -2.48 -9.48
CA GLU A 6 -10.42 -3.43 -10.06
C GLU A 6 -8.98 -2.91 -10.02
N THR A 7 -8.74 -1.69 -10.49
CA THR A 7 -7.42 -1.05 -10.43
C THR A 7 -6.93 -0.86 -9.00
N ILE A 8 -7.84 -0.51 -8.07
CA ILE A 8 -7.53 -0.42 -6.64
C ILE A 8 -7.15 -1.80 -6.10
N THR A 9 -7.89 -2.85 -6.45
CA THR A 9 -7.58 -4.24 -6.07
C THR A 9 -6.18 -4.63 -6.55
N ASP A 10 -5.86 -4.35 -7.81
CA ASP A 10 -4.54 -4.65 -8.38
C ASP A 10 -3.42 -3.85 -7.66
N CYS A 11 -3.68 -2.61 -7.22
CA CYS A 11 -2.71 -1.85 -6.43
C CYS A 11 -2.51 -2.43 -5.03
N LEU A 12 -3.58 -2.86 -4.35
CA LEU A 12 -3.46 -3.48 -3.03
C LEU A 12 -2.70 -4.80 -3.10
N LEU A 13 -2.98 -5.60 -4.12
CA LEU A 13 -2.23 -6.83 -4.38
C LEU A 13 -0.77 -6.54 -4.74
N GLY A 14 -0.51 -5.54 -5.58
CA GLY A 14 0.86 -5.16 -5.91
C GLY A 14 1.68 -4.73 -4.69
N ALA A 15 1.05 -4.09 -3.70
CA ALA A 15 1.69 -3.73 -2.43
C ALA A 15 2.06 -4.99 -1.61
N ALA A 16 1.10 -5.90 -1.42
CA ALA A 16 1.31 -7.16 -0.70
C ALA A 16 2.27 -8.15 -1.40
N PHE A 17 2.65 -7.87 -2.65
CA PHE A 17 3.65 -8.65 -3.38
C PHE A 17 4.97 -7.89 -3.56
N ALA A 18 5.11 -6.68 -3.00
CA ALA A 18 6.28 -5.83 -3.23
C ALA A 18 7.57 -6.43 -2.66
N ASP A 19 7.46 -7.13 -1.54
CA ASP A 19 8.55 -7.81 -0.81
C ASP A 19 8.71 -9.31 -1.22
N LYS A 20 7.86 -9.78 -2.14
CA LYS A 20 7.75 -11.17 -2.65
C LYS A 20 7.24 -12.21 -1.62
N HIS A 21 6.69 -11.80 -0.49
CA HIS A 21 6.10 -12.71 0.50
C HIS A 21 4.64 -12.36 0.77
N LEU A 22 3.73 -12.93 -0.03
CA LEU A 22 2.31 -12.79 0.28
C LEU A 22 1.94 -13.67 1.50
N ALA A 23 1.65 -13.05 2.64
CA ALA A 23 1.10 -13.75 3.78
C ALA A 23 -0.43 -13.88 3.66
N GLY A 24 -0.99 -14.92 4.29
CA GLY A 24 -2.45 -15.08 4.36
C GLY A 24 -3.17 -13.89 5.02
N ARG A 25 -2.48 -13.18 5.94
CA ARG A 25 -3.00 -12.01 6.64
C ARG A 25 -3.24 -10.83 5.71
N GLU A 26 -2.34 -10.56 4.76
CA GLU A 26 -2.47 -9.46 3.82
C GLU A 26 -3.68 -9.66 2.90
N LEU A 27 -3.89 -10.88 2.40
CA LEU A 27 -5.08 -11.20 1.59
C LEU A 27 -6.39 -10.95 2.34
N ASP A 28 -6.44 -11.30 3.62
CA ASP A 28 -7.63 -11.06 4.45
C ASP A 28 -7.82 -9.55 4.73
N THR A 29 -6.74 -8.81 4.94
CA THR A 29 -6.75 -7.34 5.02
C THR A 29 -7.28 -6.72 3.74
N ILE A 30 -6.78 -7.14 2.57
CA ILE A 30 -7.25 -6.69 1.25
C ILE A 30 -8.75 -6.95 1.10
N ARG A 31 -9.22 -8.16 1.42
CA ARG A 31 -10.65 -8.50 1.36
C ARG A 31 -11.50 -7.61 2.26
N SER A 32 -11.06 -7.39 3.49
CA SER A 32 -11.73 -6.54 4.47
C SER A 32 -11.84 -5.09 3.97
N LEU A 33 -10.74 -4.53 3.46
CA LEU A 33 -10.69 -3.17 2.93
C LEU A 33 -11.60 -3.01 1.70
N LEU A 34 -11.57 -3.96 0.76
CA LEU A 34 -12.42 -3.94 -0.42
C LEU A 34 -13.91 -4.08 -0.07
N SER A 35 -14.27 -4.94 0.89
CA SER A 35 -15.64 -5.06 1.37
C SER A 35 -16.13 -3.77 2.01
N LYS A 36 -15.31 -3.12 2.86
CA LYS A 36 -15.62 -1.81 3.44
C LYS A 36 -15.83 -0.74 2.35
N LEU A 37 -15.00 -0.72 1.32
CA LEU A 37 -15.13 0.19 0.18
C LEU A 37 -16.46 -0.02 -0.60
N LEU A 38 -16.95 -1.26 -0.64
CA LEU A 38 -18.23 -1.62 -1.25
C LEU A 38 -19.43 -1.41 -0.32
N GLY A 39 -19.20 -1.00 0.94
CA GLY A 39 -20.23 -0.76 1.94
C GLY A 39 -20.60 -2.01 2.74
N GLY A 40 -19.61 -2.87 3.06
CA GLY A 40 -19.80 -4.10 3.83
C GLY A 40 -20.47 -5.23 3.05
N LYS A 41 -20.39 -5.18 1.71
CA LYS A 41 -20.94 -6.22 0.83
C LYS A 41 -19.90 -7.30 0.56
N GLU A 42 -20.38 -8.49 0.20
CA GLU A 42 -19.52 -9.53 -0.37
C GLU A 42 -18.80 -9.01 -1.62
N LEU A 43 -17.59 -9.52 -1.82
CA LEU A 43 -16.78 -9.17 -2.96
C LEU A 43 -17.40 -9.75 -4.23
N PRO A 44 -17.58 -8.95 -5.30
CA PRO A 44 -18.05 -9.46 -6.57
C PRO A 44 -17.14 -10.59 -7.07
N PRO A 45 -17.68 -11.60 -7.79
CA PRO A 45 -16.88 -12.69 -8.34
C PRO A 45 -15.70 -12.24 -9.20
N THR A 46 -15.80 -11.08 -9.86
CA THR A 46 -14.71 -10.49 -10.64
C THR A 46 -13.52 -10.08 -9.77
N ILE A 47 -13.76 -9.58 -8.56
CA ILE A 47 -12.71 -9.21 -7.60
C ILE A 47 -12.09 -10.46 -6.99
N GLU A 48 -12.91 -11.44 -6.61
CA GLU A 48 -12.41 -12.74 -6.11
C GLU A 48 -11.54 -13.46 -7.14
N ALA A 49 -11.89 -13.41 -8.42
CA ALA A 49 -11.06 -13.95 -9.49
C ALA A 49 -9.72 -13.23 -9.58
N ARG A 50 -9.71 -11.88 -9.51
CA ARG A 50 -8.49 -11.07 -9.52
C ARG A 50 -7.57 -11.39 -8.36
N LEU A 51 -8.10 -11.52 -7.13
CA LEU A 51 -7.32 -11.91 -5.96
C LEU A 51 -6.56 -13.24 -6.15
N LYS A 52 -7.12 -14.17 -6.95
CA LYS A 52 -6.52 -15.49 -7.21
C LYS A 52 -5.59 -15.52 -8.42
N SER A 53 -5.83 -14.67 -9.41
CA SER A 53 -5.13 -14.70 -10.71
C SER A 53 -4.11 -13.58 -10.88
N PHE A 54 -3.89 -12.76 -9.85
CA PHE A 54 -2.97 -11.64 -9.93
C PHE A 54 -1.52 -12.11 -10.14
N SER A 55 -0.80 -11.39 -11.00
CA SER A 55 0.60 -11.64 -11.29
C SER A 55 1.40 -10.37 -11.02
N PRO A 56 2.24 -10.33 -9.98
CA PRO A 56 3.03 -9.14 -9.67
C PRO A 56 4.02 -8.81 -10.78
N ALA A 57 4.55 -9.82 -11.48
CA ALA A 57 5.48 -9.62 -12.59
C ALA A 57 4.84 -8.95 -13.82
N ALA A 58 3.53 -9.05 -13.98
CA ALA A 58 2.79 -8.45 -15.09
C ALA A 58 2.13 -7.11 -14.72
N PHE A 59 2.24 -6.68 -13.48
CA PHE A 59 1.55 -5.50 -12.97
C PHE A 59 2.42 -4.24 -13.07
N ASP A 60 1.88 -3.18 -13.67
CA ASP A 60 2.50 -1.86 -13.75
C ASP A 60 1.80 -0.89 -12.77
N VAL A 61 2.46 -0.66 -11.63
CA VAL A 61 2.01 0.25 -10.58
C VAL A 61 1.86 1.69 -11.07
N GLU A 62 2.70 2.14 -12.02
CA GLU A 62 2.65 3.51 -12.51
C GLU A 62 1.49 3.70 -13.48
N ALA A 63 1.21 2.71 -14.35
CA ALA A 63 0.03 2.73 -15.20
C ALA A 63 -1.27 2.71 -14.38
N ALA A 64 -1.29 1.91 -13.31
CA ALA A 64 -2.41 1.89 -12.38
C ALA A 64 -2.56 3.24 -11.66
N GLY A 65 -1.47 3.83 -11.16
CA GLY A 65 -1.47 5.16 -10.54
C GLY A 65 -1.97 6.26 -11.47
N ARG A 66 -1.53 6.26 -12.75
CA ARG A 66 -2.04 7.19 -13.77
C ARG A 66 -3.55 7.06 -13.98
N THR A 67 -4.07 5.84 -13.99
CA THR A 67 -5.52 5.58 -14.09
C THR A 67 -6.28 6.15 -12.88
N LEU A 68 -5.69 6.03 -11.70
CA LEU A 68 -6.25 6.52 -10.43
C LEU A 68 -6.04 8.03 -10.21
N SER A 69 -5.26 8.71 -11.04
CA SER A 69 -5.07 10.17 -10.98
C SER A 69 -6.39 10.97 -11.03
N THR A 70 -7.41 10.39 -11.67
CA THR A 70 -8.76 10.96 -11.82
C THR A 70 -9.61 10.92 -10.54
N LEU A 71 -9.16 10.23 -9.48
CA LEU A 71 -9.91 10.09 -8.22
C LEU A 71 -9.98 11.36 -7.37
N GLY A 72 -9.29 12.44 -7.75
CA GLY A 72 -9.36 13.72 -7.04
C GLY A 72 -8.90 13.59 -5.58
N GLY A 73 -9.78 13.90 -4.62
CA GLY A 73 -9.49 13.80 -3.19
C GLY A 73 -9.40 12.36 -2.65
N ASP A 74 -9.95 11.38 -3.38
CA ASP A 74 -9.95 9.97 -2.94
C ASP A 74 -8.59 9.28 -3.19
N ARG A 75 -7.64 9.91 -3.89
CA ARG A 75 -6.29 9.36 -4.11
C ARG A 75 -5.57 9.06 -2.80
N ARG A 76 -5.69 9.96 -1.80
CA ARG A 76 -5.13 9.77 -0.45
C ARG A 76 -5.64 8.47 0.18
N LYS A 77 -6.96 8.24 0.12
CA LYS A 77 -7.58 7.04 0.70
C LYS A 77 -7.06 5.75 0.07
N VAL A 78 -6.74 5.77 -1.23
CA VAL A 78 -6.13 4.60 -1.88
C VAL A 78 -4.74 4.33 -1.31
N LEU A 79 -3.93 5.36 -1.08
CA LEU A 79 -2.62 5.20 -0.45
C LEU A 79 -2.73 4.73 1.00
N GLU A 80 -3.70 5.23 1.77
CA GLU A 80 -3.96 4.76 3.14
C GLU A 80 -4.36 3.28 3.15
N MET A 81 -5.16 2.83 2.18
CA MET A 81 -5.50 1.41 2.04
C MET A 81 -4.27 0.57 1.66
N VAL A 82 -3.36 1.10 0.84
CA VAL A 82 -2.10 0.42 0.48
C VAL A 82 -1.18 0.31 1.68
N ALA A 83 -0.98 1.39 2.44
CA ALA A 83 -0.19 1.39 3.67
C ALA A 83 -0.72 0.38 4.69
N ALA A 84 -2.05 0.33 4.88
CA ALA A 84 -2.67 -0.61 5.81
C ALA A 84 -2.51 -2.08 5.42
N VAL A 85 -2.28 -2.38 4.14
CA VAL A 85 -1.97 -3.76 3.68
C VAL A 85 -0.54 -4.11 4.05
N SER A 86 0.42 -3.23 3.75
CA SER A 86 1.83 -3.41 4.06
C SER A 86 2.12 -3.49 5.57
N GLU A 87 1.46 -2.66 6.39
CA GLU A 87 1.60 -2.72 7.85
C GLU A 87 1.08 -4.04 8.48
N SER A 88 0.33 -4.85 7.74
CA SER A 88 -0.36 -6.01 8.32
C SER A 88 0.56 -7.17 8.72
N ASP A 89 1.82 -7.15 8.30
CA ASP A 89 2.85 -8.12 8.69
C ASP A 89 3.91 -7.58 9.68
N GLU A 90 3.63 -6.46 10.36
CA GLU A 90 4.44 -5.87 11.46
C GLU A 90 5.87 -5.42 11.08
N GLU A 91 6.27 -5.58 9.82
CA GLU A 91 7.54 -5.11 9.26
C GLU A 91 7.25 -4.28 8.01
N ILE A 92 7.53 -2.96 8.05
CA ILE A 92 7.53 -2.16 6.83
C ILE A 92 8.91 -2.25 6.19
N ASP A 93 9.00 -2.86 5.00
CA ASP A 93 10.25 -2.94 4.25
C ASP A 93 10.43 -1.76 3.27
N LEU A 94 11.68 -1.46 2.95
CA LEU A 94 12.07 -0.51 1.90
C LEU A 94 11.41 -0.79 0.54
N ALA A 95 11.05 -2.05 0.26
CA ALA A 95 10.32 -2.41 -0.95
C ALA A 95 8.91 -1.80 -0.99
N GLU A 96 8.22 -1.79 0.15
CA GLU A 96 6.85 -1.31 0.29
C GLU A 96 6.79 0.22 0.29
N ASP A 97 7.73 0.88 0.97
CA ASP A 97 7.89 2.34 0.93
C ASP A 97 8.08 2.82 -0.52
N ARG A 98 9.00 2.15 -1.25
CA ARG A 98 9.22 2.42 -2.68
C ARG A 98 7.96 2.19 -3.50
N TYR A 99 7.17 1.16 -3.20
CA TYR A 99 5.91 0.89 -3.90
C TYR A 99 4.91 2.02 -3.68
N LEU A 100 4.69 2.43 -2.42
CA LEU A 100 3.76 3.48 -2.04
C LEU A 100 4.15 4.83 -2.68
N ARG A 101 5.45 5.16 -2.66
CA ARG A 101 5.98 6.36 -3.30
C ARG A 101 5.72 6.37 -4.81
N ARG A 102 6.04 5.27 -5.50
CA ARG A 102 5.81 5.15 -6.96
C ARG A 102 4.33 5.31 -7.32
N LEU A 103 3.44 4.67 -6.55
CA LEU A 103 2.00 4.79 -6.75
C LEU A 103 1.52 6.22 -6.55
N ALA A 104 1.96 6.89 -5.47
CA ALA A 104 1.59 8.26 -5.14
C ALA A 104 2.05 9.27 -6.19
N GLU A 105 3.29 9.13 -6.66
CA GLU A 105 3.87 9.95 -7.74
C GLU A 105 3.09 9.74 -9.05
N ALA A 106 2.79 8.50 -9.42
CA ALA A 106 2.01 8.18 -10.61
C ALA A 106 0.57 8.71 -10.55
N MET A 107 -0.01 8.80 -9.36
CA MET A 107 -1.30 9.46 -9.13
C MET A 107 -1.23 11.00 -9.19
N GLY A 108 -0.02 11.58 -9.23
CA GLY A 108 0.20 13.03 -9.22
C GLY A 108 -0.04 13.68 -7.86
N LEU A 109 0.25 12.98 -6.76
CA LEU A 109 0.22 13.54 -5.41
C LEU A 109 1.58 14.15 -5.06
N ALA A 110 1.56 15.31 -4.41
CA ALA A 110 2.78 15.91 -3.85
C ALA A 110 3.20 15.14 -2.58
N GLU A 111 4.50 14.94 -2.38
CA GLU A 111 5.06 14.15 -1.26
C GLU A 111 4.47 14.51 0.11
N LYS A 112 4.29 15.81 0.38
CA LYS A 112 3.66 16.31 1.62
C LYS A 112 2.25 15.76 1.92
N ARG A 113 1.59 15.13 0.95
CA ARG A 113 0.25 14.53 1.09
C ARG A 113 0.30 13.06 1.47
N PHE A 114 1.47 12.43 1.47
CA PHE A 114 1.62 11.01 1.78
C PHE A 114 2.89 10.65 2.55
N ARG A 115 3.74 11.63 2.88
CA ARG A 115 4.96 11.42 3.68
C ARG A 115 4.67 10.74 5.02
N ASP A 116 3.52 11.02 5.63
CA ASP A 116 3.06 10.41 6.88
C ASP A 116 2.73 8.91 6.76
N LEU A 117 2.68 8.36 5.54
CA LEU A 117 2.54 6.92 5.28
C LEU A 117 3.86 6.24 4.91
N LEU A 118 4.95 7.00 4.83
CA LEU A 118 6.28 6.49 4.49
C LEU A 118 7.09 6.28 5.76
N VAL A 119 8.07 5.38 5.71
CA VAL A 119 9.01 5.20 6.81
C VAL A 119 9.98 6.37 6.80
N ASP A 120 9.95 7.20 7.85
CA ASP A 120 10.91 8.27 8.04
C ASP A 120 12.15 7.72 8.75
N PHE A 121 13.24 7.53 7.99
CA PHE A 121 14.53 7.09 8.54
C PHE A 121 15.15 8.12 9.49
N GLN A 122 14.64 9.36 9.57
CA GLN A 122 15.17 10.38 10.46
C GLN A 122 14.89 10.13 11.96
N GLU A 123 14.00 9.20 12.33
CA GLU A 123 13.75 8.86 13.75
C GLU A 123 14.66 7.74 14.29
N ILE A 124 15.47 7.08 13.45
CA ILE A 124 16.38 6.00 13.90
C ILE A 124 17.68 6.57 14.51
N ASP A 125 18.09 7.78 14.11
CA ASP A 125 19.31 8.43 14.63
C ASP A 125 19.18 8.85 16.12
N GLU A 126 17.97 8.96 16.68
CA GLU A 126 17.77 9.26 18.10
C GLU A 126 17.95 8.02 19.01
N LEU A 127 17.83 6.81 18.48
CA LEU A 127 18.03 5.56 19.23
C LEU A 127 19.52 5.19 19.40
N GLU A 128 20.39 5.60 18.47
CA GLU A 128 21.85 5.44 18.64
C GLU A 128 22.40 6.37 19.74
N GLY A 129 21.80 7.54 19.94
CA GLY A 129 22.17 8.46 21.03
C GLY A 129 21.93 7.87 22.43
N ILE A 130 20.84 7.12 22.61
CA ILE A 130 20.49 6.49 23.88
C ILE A 130 21.40 5.28 24.17
N LEU A 131 21.82 4.54 23.14
CA LEU A 131 22.77 3.42 23.30
C LEU A 131 24.20 3.90 23.58
N GLY A 132 24.62 5.04 23.01
CA GLY A 132 25.90 5.69 23.33
C GLY A 132 25.96 6.19 24.78
N GLU A 133 24.91 6.85 25.27
CA GLU A 133 24.87 7.36 26.65
C GLU A 133 24.74 6.25 27.70
N THR A 134 24.14 5.11 27.36
CA THR A 134 23.96 3.99 28.31
C THR A 134 25.15 3.02 28.34
N LEU A 135 25.92 2.89 27.24
CA LEU A 135 27.06 1.97 27.14
C LEU A 135 28.44 2.65 27.26
N GLY A 136 28.51 3.99 27.31
CA GLY A 136 29.73 4.71 27.64
C GLY A 136 30.90 4.41 26.68
N LEU A 137 30.65 4.49 25.38
CA LEU A 137 31.71 4.61 24.36
C LEU A 137 31.96 6.08 24.02
#